data_AF-A0A2I1H3G9-F1
#
_entry.id   AF-A0A2I1H3G9-F1
#
_cell.length_a   1.000
_cell.length_b   1.000
_cell.length_c   1.000
_cell.angle_alpha   90.00
_cell.angle_beta   90.00
_cell.angle_gamma   90.00
#
_symmetry.space_group_name_H-M   'P 1'
#
loop_
_entity.id
_entity.type
_entity.pdbx_description
1 polymer ?
#
loop_
_entity_poly.entity_id
_entity_poly.type
_entity_poly.pdbx_seq_one_letter_code
_entity_poly.pdbx_strand_id
1 'polypeptide(L)'
;MPASAGYLRKENKSDQILTLGAIYIIAFVGFLVICWIIAHFFSCIAKCCLRKGSQDNYEPNNFIIFTIPCILVDFILDILFVKLILRHEKEVEQLFLPSLVFLIGPIFINIVFSVVIIIRNVSKEGPDGTNFRNWINRNTGTTAITTVLAGADMTMLNLLTSNFSGFGLKRFNAPFSKKSKELILYGCLVGSFVEDLPQFAIQIIYKMKTGEIKLVPFLLLVTSSIKLLVGICYFNKCSTLDGPTNYQDII
;
A
#
# COMPACT_ATOMS: atom_id res chain seq x y z
N MET A 1 -43.43 27.82 23.72
CA MET A 1 -42.05 27.44 24.09
C MET A 1 -41.62 26.18 23.30
N PRO A 2 -41.06 26.31 22.08
CA PRO A 2 -40.60 25.16 21.28
C PRO A 2 -39.06 25.02 21.18
N ALA A 3 -38.31 26.03 21.65
CA ALA A 3 -36.86 26.11 21.43
C ALA A 3 -36.05 25.05 22.21
N SER A 4 -36.51 24.61 23.39
CA SER A 4 -35.78 23.64 24.23
C SER A 4 -35.79 22.22 23.67
N ALA A 5 -36.90 21.79 23.05
CA ALA A 5 -37.02 20.46 22.44
C ALA A 5 -36.13 20.31 21.19
N GLY A 6 -35.97 21.38 20.41
CA GLY A 6 -35.07 21.41 19.25
C GLY A 6 -33.59 21.38 19.66
N TYR A 7 -33.23 22.03 20.77
CA TYR A 7 -31.87 22.07 21.29
C TYR A 7 -31.43 20.70 21.84
N LEU A 8 -32.26 20.09 22.70
CA LEU A 8 -32.02 18.74 23.27
C LEU A 8 -31.93 17.65 22.18
N ARG A 9 -32.72 17.79 21.10
CA ARG A 9 -32.67 16.85 19.96
C ARG A 9 -31.39 17.00 19.14
N LYS A 10 -30.85 18.22 19.02
CA LYS A 10 -29.57 18.48 18.33
C LYS A 10 -28.38 17.98 19.15
N GLU A 11 -28.40 18.21 20.46
CA GLU A 11 -27.35 17.78 21.39
C GLU A 11 -27.26 16.24 21.44
N ASN A 12 -28.39 15.56 21.60
CA ASN A 12 -28.45 14.09 21.60
C ASN A 12 -27.99 13.47 20.26
N LYS A 13 -28.27 14.12 19.12
CA LYS A 13 -27.79 13.67 17.80
C LYS A 13 -26.28 13.88 17.64
N SER A 14 -25.74 14.96 18.18
CA SER A 14 -24.30 15.25 18.19
C SER A 14 -23.54 14.22 19.03
N ASP A 15 -24.01 13.94 20.23
CA ASP A 15 -23.38 12.98 21.15
C ASP A 15 -23.43 11.55 20.61
N GLN A 16 -24.52 11.17 19.93
CA GLN A 16 -24.58 9.88 19.25
C GLN A 16 -23.58 9.77 18.10
N ILE A 17 -23.39 10.82 17.30
CA ILE A 17 -22.38 10.82 16.22
C ILE A 17 -20.97 10.71 16.81
N LEU A 18 -20.69 11.42 17.91
CA LEU A 18 -19.41 11.38 18.60
C LEU A 18 -19.12 9.97 19.16
N THR A 19 -20.13 9.36 19.79
CA THR A 19 -20.02 8.02 20.39
C THR A 19 -19.86 6.94 19.32
N LEU A 20 -20.61 7.01 18.22
CA LEU A 20 -20.47 6.10 17.09
C LEU A 20 -19.09 6.23 16.46
N GLY A 21 -18.61 7.47 16.27
CA GLY A 21 -17.28 7.77 15.76
C GLY A 21 -16.18 7.20 16.65
N ALA A 22 -16.29 7.36 17.98
CA ALA A 22 -15.35 6.78 18.93
C ALA A 22 -15.33 5.24 18.87
N ILE A 23 -16.50 4.61 18.75
CA ILE A 23 -16.60 3.14 18.59
C ILE A 23 -15.90 2.68 17.30
N TYR A 24 -16.09 3.40 16.18
CA TYR A 24 -15.41 3.07 14.93
C TYR A 24 -13.89 3.26 15.01
N ILE A 25 -13.43 4.31 15.69
CA ILE A 25 -11.99 4.54 15.93
C ILE A 25 -11.41 3.40 16.79
N ILE A 26 -12.09 3.02 17.87
CA ILE A 26 -11.62 1.94 18.76
C ILE A 26 -11.61 0.60 18.01
N ALA A 27 -12.66 0.29 17.26
CA ALA A 27 -12.73 -0.93 16.45
C ALA A 27 -11.62 -0.96 15.38
N PHE A 28 -11.33 0.19 14.77
CA PHE A 28 -10.28 0.32 13.77
C PHE A 28 -8.87 0.19 14.38
N VAL A 29 -8.61 0.83 15.53
CA VAL A 29 -7.36 0.64 16.29
C VAL A 29 -7.20 -0.81 16.73
N GLY A 30 -8.28 -1.45 17.18
CA GLY A 30 -8.29 -2.88 17.52
C GLY A 30 -7.95 -3.76 16.31
N PHE A 31 -8.51 -3.47 15.13
CA PHE A 31 -8.18 -4.17 13.89
C PHE A 31 -6.70 -4.01 13.52
N LEU A 32 -6.14 -2.79 13.64
CA LEU A 32 -4.71 -2.55 13.39
C LEU A 32 -3.82 -3.31 14.36
N VAL A 33 -4.18 -3.35 15.66
CA VAL A 33 -3.45 -4.11 16.68
C VAL A 33 -3.51 -5.60 16.39
N ILE A 34 -4.68 -6.14 15.99
CA ILE A 34 -4.82 -7.54 15.59
C ILE A 34 -3.95 -7.83 14.36
N CYS A 35 -3.97 -6.96 13.34
CA CYS A 35 -3.10 -7.11 12.17
C CYS A 35 -1.61 -7.10 12.57
N TRP A 36 -1.20 -6.20 13.47
CA TRP A 36 0.16 -6.12 14.00
C TRP A 36 0.56 -7.32 14.86
N ILE A 37 -0.38 -7.95 15.57
CA ILE A 37 -0.16 -9.19 16.31
C ILE A 37 0.01 -10.36 15.34
N ILE A 38 -0.88 -10.48 14.34
CA ILE A 38 -0.83 -11.53 13.32
C ILE A 38 0.49 -11.44 12.52
N ALA A 39 0.75 -10.28 11.91
CA ALA A 39 1.93 -9.51 12.25
C ALA A 39 3.22 -10.22 12.67
N HIS A 40 3.53 -9.83 13.90
CA HIS A 40 4.58 -10.30 14.75
C HIS A 40 4.55 -11.81 14.94
N PHE A 41 3.37 -12.44 15.00
CA PHE A 41 3.22 -13.88 15.16
C PHE A 41 3.75 -14.65 13.95
N PHE A 42 3.35 -14.28 12.73
CA PHE A 42 3.89 -14.88 11.51
C PHE A 42 5.38 -14.56 11.32
N SER A 43 5.84 -13.35 11.67
CA SER A 43 7.28 -13.03 11.65
C SER A 43 8.07 -13.86 12.67
N CYS A 44 7.49 -14.15 13.84
CA CYS A 44 8.08 -15.00 14.87
C CYS A 44 8.10 -16.48 14.42
N ILE A 45 7.01 -16.98 13.82
CA ILE A 45 6.97 -18.32 13.20
C ILE A 45 8.02 -18.43 12.10
N ALA A 46 8.13 -17.46 11.21
CA ALA A 46 9.15 -17.44 10.16
C ALA A 46 10.57 -17.49 10.76
N LYS A 47 10.86 -16.67 11.79
CA LYS A 47 12.15 -16.71 12.52
C LYS A 47 12.41 -18.08 13.18
N CYS A 48 11.39 -18.71 13.75
CA CYS A 48 11.51 -20.02 14.41
C CYS A 48 11.65 -21.18 13.40
N CYS A 49 10.99 -21.11 12.25
CA CYS A 49 11.01 -22.15 11.22
C CYS A 49 12.25 -22.05 10.30
N LEU A 50 12.81 -20.85 10.09
CA LEU A 50 13.93 -20.61 9.15
C LEU A 50 15.32 -20.64 9.80
N ARG A 51 15.39 -20.83 11.12
CA ARG A 51 16.65 -20.99 11.86
C ARG A 51 17.40 -22.29 11.53
N LYS A 52 16.83 -23.18 10.70
CA LYS A 52 17.50 -24.37 10.16
C LYS A 52 17.98 -24.12 8.73
N GLY A 53 19.07 -23.36 8.62
CA GLY A 53 19.93 -23.33 7.43
C GLY A 53 19.71 -22.14 6.50
N SER A 54 20.48 -21.07 6.69
CA SER A 54 20.94 -20.24 5.57
C SER A 54 22.18 -19.49 6.02
N GLN A 55 23.33 -19.98 5.58
CA GLN A 55 24.60 -19.28 5.59
C GLN A 55 24.61 -18.42 4.32
N ASP A 56 23.88 -17.31 4.34
CA ASP A 56 23.95 -16.24 3.33
C ASP A 56 23.44 -14.96 4.01
N ASN A 57 24.18 -13.86 3.88
CA ASN A 57 23.89 -12.55 4.48
C ASN A 57 22.62 -11.92 3.88
N TYR A 58 21.44 -12.43 4.26
CA TYR A 58 20.18 -12.03 3.67
C TYR A 58 19.17 -11.66 4.76
N GLU A 59 18.82 -10.38 4.86
CA GLU A 59 17.77 -9.92 5.77
C GLU A 59 16.37 -10.17 5.15
N PRO A 60 15.52 -11.02 5.75
CA PRO A 60 14.19 -11.28 5.23
C PRO A 60 13.29 -10.05 5.44
N ASN A 61 12.69 -9.54 4.35
CA ASN A 61 11.71 -8.47 4.44
C ASN A 61 10.34 -9.02 4.88
N ASN A 62 10.21 -9.24 6.19
CA ASN A 62 9.00 -9.80 6.81
C ASN A 62 7.76 -8.91 6.66
N PHE A 63 7.93 -7.64 6.29
CA PHE A 63 6.83 -6.68 6.14
C PHE A 63 5.98 -6.95 4.89
N ILE A 64 6.52 -7.67 3.89
CA ILE A 64 5.83 -7.92 2.62
C ILE A 64 4.51 -8.70 2.80
N ILE A 65 4.45 -9.62 3.77
CA ILE A 65 3.26 -10.45 4.04
C ILE A 65 2.06 -9.57 4.44
N PHE A 66 2.32 -8.46 5.13
CA PHE A 66 1.28 -7.51 5.55
C PHE A 66 0.95 -6.50 4.47
N THR A 67 1.89 -6.24 3.57
CA THR A 67 1.70 -5.27 2.49
C THR A 67 0.62 -5.76 1.50
N ILE A 68 0.60 -7.06 1.13
CA ILE A 68 -0.33 -7.58 0.13
C ILE A 68 -1.80 -7.41 0.54
N PRO A 69 -2.26 -7.86 1.73
CA PRO A 69 -3.65 -7.67 2.13
C PRO A 69 -4.01 -6.20 2.29
N CYS A 70 -3.08 -5.35 2.74
CA CYS A 70 -3.32 -3.91 2.88
C CYS A 70 -3.60 -3.25 1.51
N ILE A 71 -2.79 -3.56 0.49
CA ILE A 71 -2.99 -3.06 -0.88
C ILE A 71 -4.35 -3.50 -1.43
N LEU A 72 -4.72 -4.77 -1.23
CA LEU A 72 -5.99 -5.30 -1.73
C LEU A 72 -7.21 -4.65 -1.03
N VAL A 73 -7.14 -4.47 0.29
CA VAL A 73 -8.20 -3.81 1.05
C VAL A 73 -8.36 -2.37 0.59
N ASP A 74 -7.26 -1.66 0.41
CA ASP A 74 -7.24 -0.29 -0.05
C ASP A 74 -7.86 -0.12 -1.44
N PHE A 75 -7.46 -0.96 -2.40
CA PHE A 75 -8.06 -0.99 -3.73
C PHE A 75 -9.58 -1.27 -3.71
N ILE A 76 -10.05 -2.19 -2.85
CA ILE A 76 -11.48 -2.47 -2.69
C ILE A 76 -12.21 -1.24 -2.12
N LEU A 77 -11.61 -0.58 -1.14
CA LEU A 77 -12.20 0.60 -0.50
C LEU A 77 -12.35 1.76 -1.49
N ASP A 78 -11.40 1.97 -2.40
CA ASP A 78 -11.50 3.00 -3.44
C ASP A 78 -12.65 2.75 -4.41
N ILE A 79 -12.81 1.50 -4.86
CA ILE A 79 -13.95 1.11 -5.71
C ILE A 79 -15.27 1.34 -4.97
N LEU A 80 -15.33 0.97 -3.69
CA LEU A 80 -16.52 1.18 -2.87
C LEU A 80 -16.84 2.66 -2.68
N PHE A 81 -15.83 3.52 -2.57
CA PHE A 81 -16.01 4.97 -2.45
C PHE A 81 -16.57 5.58 -3.73
N VAL A 82 -16.04 5.22 -4.91
CA VAL A 82 -16.61 5.66 -6.19
C VAL A 82 -18.06 5.19 -6.34
N LYS A 83 -18.35 3.94 -5.95
CA LYS A 83 -19.73 3.40 -5.95
C LYS A 83 -20.64 4.12 -4.95
N LEU A 84 -20.11 4.58 -3.82
CA LEU A 84 -20.86 5.33 -2.82
C LEU A 84 -21.26 6.71 -3.34
N ILE A 85 -20.35 7.41 -4.04
CA ILE A 85 -20.62 8.70 -4.67
C ILE A 85 -21.76 8.55 -5.69
N LEU A 86 -21.74 7.49 -6.52
CA LEU A 86 -22.82 7.19 -7.47
C LEU A 86 -24.19 7.00 -6.82
N ARG A 87 -24.24 6.60 -5.54
CA ARG A 87 -25.49 6.39 -4.81
C ARG A 87 -26.01 7.64 -4.11
N HIS A 88 -25.19 8.68 -3.95
CA HIS A 88 -25.64 9.94 -3.36
C HIS A 88 -26.11 10.89 -4.46
N GLU A 89 -27.43 11.11 -4.53
CA GLU A 89 -28.04 11.97 -5.53
C GLU A 89 -27.66 13.46 -5.32
N LYS A 90 -27.08 14.04 -6.38
CA LYS A 90 -26.87 15.47 -6.68
C LYS A 90 -25.84 16.28 -5.87
N GLU A 91 -25.67 16.07 -4.58
CA GLU A 91 -24.81 16.97 -3.76
C GLU A 91 -23.29 16.74 -3.95
N VAL A 92 -22.91 15.52 -4.33
CA VAL A 92 -21.50 15.08 -4.47
C VAL A 92 -21.16 14.55 -5.87
N GLU A 93 -22.06 14.70 -6.85
CA GLU A 93 -21.87 14.24 -8.23
C GLU A 93 -20.60 14.83 -8.87
N GLN A 94 -20.26 16.08 -8.51
CA GLN A 94 -19.03 16.75 -8.95
C GLN A 94 -17.74 16.03 -8.53
N LEU A 95 -17.78 15.20 -7.48
CA LEU A 95 -16.63 14.42 -7.00
C LEU A 95 -16.48 13.08 -7.71
N PHE A 96 -17.49 12.65 -8.48
CA PHE A 96 -17.43 11.36 -9.17
C PHE A 96 -16.31 11.30 -10.20
N LEU A 97 -16.25 12.28 -11.11
CA LEU A 97 -15.25 12.31 -12.17
C LEU A 97 -13.81 12.43 -11.61
N PRO A 98 -13.51 13.33 -10.66
CA PRO A 98 -12.20 13.35 -9.99
C PRO A 98 -11.86 12.01 -9.32
N SER A 99 -12.78 11.41 -8.57
CA SER A 99 -12.53 10.13 -7.89
C SER A 99 -12.22 9.00 -8.87
N LEU A 100 -12.92 8.96 -10.00
CA LEU A 100 -12.68 7.98 -11.05
C LEU A 100 -11.33 8.18 -11.74
N VAL A 101 -10.94 9.43 -12.01
CA VAL A 101 -9.64 9.78 -12.61
C VAL A 101 -8.50 9.39 -11.68
N PHE A 102 -8.61 9.69 -10.38
CA PHE A 102 -7.59 9.33 -9.38
C PHE A 102 -7.65 7.87 -8.91
N LEU A 103 -8.62 7.08 -9.39
CA LEU A 103 -8.61 5.63 -9.28
C LEU A 103 -7.94 5.00 -10.51
N ILE A 104 -8.43 5.31 -11.72
CA ILE A 104 -7.97 4.64 -12.95
C ILE A 104 -6.60 5.15 -13.41
N GLY A 105 -6.34 6.46 -13.26
CA GLY A 105 -5.11 7.10 -13.72
C GLY A 105 -3.85 6.52 -13.06
N PRO A 106 -3.77 6.50 -11.72
CA PRO A 106 -2.64 5.90 -11.02
C PRO A 106 -2.45 4.42 -11.35
N ILE A 107 -3.52 3.63 -11.44
CA ILE A 107 -3.45 2.22 -11.84
C ILE A 107 -2.73 2.07 -13.19
N PHE A 108 -3.14 2.86 -14.17
CA PHE A 108 -2.52 2.82 -15.49
C PHE A 108 -1.03 3.19 -15.44
N ILE A 109 -0.69 4.29 -14.75
CA ILE A 109 0.70 4.74 -14.58
C ILE A 109 1.55 3.67 -13.89
N ASN A 110 1.05 3.09 -12.80
CA ASN A 110 1.74 2.08 -12.02
C ASN A 110 2.00 0.80 -12.84
N ILE A 111 1.02 0.34 -13.64
CA ILE A 111 1.22 -0.81 -14.55
C ILE A 111 2.29 -0.48 -15.59
N VAL A 112 2.20 0.68 -16.26
CA VAL A 112 3.17 1.09 -17.28
C VAL A 112 4.58 1.16 -16.68
N PHE A 113 4.72 1.81 -15.54
CA PHE A 113 6.02 1.95 -14.87
C PHE A 113 6.57 0.59 -14.43
N SER A 114 5.71 -0.30 -13.92
CA SER A 114 6.09 -1.67 -13.56
C SER A 114 6.59 -2.47 -14.76
N VAL A 115 5.88 -2.41 -15.89
CA VAL A 115 6.30 -3.05 -17.15
C VAL A 115 7.63 -2.48 -17.64
N VAL A 116 7.83 -1.16 -17.59
CA VAL A 116 9.09 -0.51 -17.97
C VAL A 116 10.24 -1.01 -17.09
N ILE A 117 10.04 -1.13 -15.77
CA ILE A 117 11.05 -1.68 -14.86
C ILE A 117 11.39 -3.13 -15.25
N ILE A 118 10.40 -3.99 -15.48
CA ILE A 118 10.63 -5.38 -15.89
C ILE A 118 11.41 -5.44 -17.20
N ILE A 119 10.98 -4.72 -18.25
CA ILE A 119 11.64 -4.69 -19.56
C ILE A 119 13.09 -4.18 -19.43
N ARG A 120 13.33 -3.16 -18.62
CA ARG A 120 14.68 -2.64 -18.37
C ARG A 120 15.61 -3.69 -17.76
N ASN A 121 15.11 -4.53 -16.84
CA ASN A 121 15.91 -5.62 -16.28
C ASN A 121 16.11 -6.76 -17.28
N VAL A 122 15.09 -7.08 -18.09
CA VAL A 122 15.19 -8.07 -19.17
C VAL A 122 16.20 -7.65 -20.23
N SER A 123 16.24 -6.37 -20.58
CA SER A 123 17.08 -5.82 -21.66
C SER A 123 18.51 -5.51 -21.21
N LYS A 124 18.82 -5.63 -19.91
CA LYS A 124 20.16 -5.34 -19.40
C LYS A 124 21.18 -6.32 -19.98
N GLU A 125 22.31 -5.80 -20.43
CA GLU A 125 23.43 -6.63 -20.88
C GLU A 125 24.25 -7.18 -19.70
N GLY A 126 25.01 -8.23 -19.97
CA GLY A 126 25.86 -8.87 -18.97
C GLY A 126 25.16 -9.89 -18.05
N PRO A 127 25.87 -10.35 -17.00
CA PRO A 127 25.41 -11.43 -16.11
C PRO A 127 24.09 -11.12 -15.41
N ASP A 128 23.90 -9.89 -14.95
CA ASP A 128 22.69 -9.46 -14.23
C ASP A 128 21.42 -9.66 -15.08
N GLY A 129 21.45 -9.20 -16.33
CA GLY A 129 20.31 -9.36 -17.23
C GLY A 129 20.06 -10.81 -17.61
N THR A 130 21.13 -11.61 -17.79
CA THR A 130 20.99 -13.04 -18.09
C THR A 130 20.36 -13.79 -16.92
N ASN A 131 20.78 -13.48 -15.70
CA ASN A 131 20.21 -14.06 -14.49
C ASN A 131 18.72 -13.68 -14.34
N PHE A 132 18.37 -12.42 -14.62
CA PHE A 132 16.99 -11.96 -14.58
C PHE A 132 16.11 -12.62 -15.65
N ARG A 133 16.59 -12.73 -16.89
CA ARG A 133 15.90 -13.45 -17.99
C ARG A 133 15.65 -14.91 -17.63
N ASN A 134 16.68 -15.61 -17.15
CA ASN A 134 16.58 -17.00 -16.71
C ASN A 134 15.58 -17.18 -15.56
N TRP A 135 15.56 -16.22 -14.63
CA TRP A 135 14.61 -16.22 -13.53
C TRP A 135 13.17 -15.95 -14.03
N ILE A 136 12.95 -14.97 -14.91
CA ILE A 136 11.62 -14.68 -15.48
C ILE A 136 11.08 -15.90 -16.23
N ASN A 137 11.89 -16.55 -17.06
CA ASN A 137 11.45 -17.72 -17.84
C ASN A 137 10.93 -18.87 -16.95
N ARG A 138 11.42 -18.96 -15.70
CA ARG A 138 10.97 -19.96 -14.72
C ARG A 138 9.78 -19.48 -13.88
N ASN A 139 9.51 -18.18 -13.86
CA ASN A 139 8.56 -17.52 -12.96
C ASN A 139 7.62 -16.56 -13.70
N THR A 140 7.33 -16.81 -14.98
CA THR A 140 6.56 -15.90 -15.86
C THR A 140 5.20 -15.56 -15.25
N GLY A 141 4.47 -16.56 -14.74
CA GLY A 141 3.16 -16.36 -14.12
C GLY A 141 3.23 -15.47 -12.88
N THR A 142 4.17 -15.74 -11.97
CA THR A 142 4.38 -14.92 -10.77
C THR A 142 4.76 -13.48 -11.14
N THR A 143 5.61 -13.31 -12.14
CA THR A 143 6.01 -11.99 -12.65
C THR A 143 4.82 -11.23 -13.23
N ALA A 144 4.02 -11.87 -14.08
CA ALA A 144 2.86 -11.26 -14.71
C ALA A 144 1.80 -10.85 -13.67
N ILE A 145 1.43 -11.75 -12.76
CA ILE A 145 0.47 -11.47 -11.69
C ILE A 145 0.97 -10.30 -10.83
N THR A 146 2.24 -10.33 -10.42
CA THR A 146 2.79 -9.27 -9.56
C THR A 146 2.88 -7.94 -10.30
N THR A 147 3.16 -7.94 -11.61
CA THR A 147 3.18 -6.72 -12.44
C THR A 147 1.79 -6.12 -12.60
N VAL A 148 0.75 -6.94 -12.76
CA VAL A 148 -0.64 -6.48 -12.81
C VAL A 148 -1.10 -5.95 -11.45
N LEU A 149 -0.80 -6.68 -10.37
CA LEU A 149 -1.12 -6.24 -9.00
C LEU A 149 -0.32 -4.99 -8.59
N ALA A 150 0.86 -4.78 -9.17
CA ALA A 150 1.60 -3.54 -9.00
C ALA A 150 0.89 -2.32 -9.58
N GLY A 151 -0.15 -2.52 -10.41
CA GLY A 151 -1.08 -1.48 -10.80
C GLY A 151 -1.81 -0.86 -9.60
N ALA A 152 -2.27 -1.69 -8.66
CA ALA A 152 -2.92 -1.18 -7.45
C ALA A 152 -1.91 -0.46 -6.53
N ASP A 153 -0.68 -0.98 -6.42
CA ASP A 153 0.39 -0.31 -5.68
C ASP A 153 1.75 -0.86 -6.12
N MET A 154 2.67 0.02 -6.51
CA MET A 154 4.02 -0.33 -6.97
C MET A 154 4.85 -1.13 -5.96
N THR A 155 4.54 -1.02 -4.66
CA THR A 155 5.15 -1.79 -3.57
C THR A 155 5.01 -3.29 -3.80
N MET A 156 4.00 -3.71 -4.57
CA MET A 156 3.80 -5.11 -4.94
C MET A 156 4.98 -5.70 -5.72
N LEU A 157 5.76 -4.91 -6.46
CA LEU A 157 6.98 -5.40 -7.12
C LEU A 157 8.05 -5.86 -6.12
N ASN A 158 8.08 -5.30 -4.90
CA ASN A 158 9.01 -5.74 -3.87
C ASN A 158 8.77 -7.20 -3.46
N LEU A 159 7.55 -7.74 -3.71
CA LEU A 159 7.24 -9.15 -3.47
C LEU A 159 8.19 -10.06 -4.25
N LEU A 160 8.54 -9.68 -5.48
CA LEU A 160 9.44 -10.44 -6.33
C LEU A 160 10.86 -10.53 -5.76
N THR A 161 11.27 -9.61 -4.88
CA THR A 161 12.61 -9.58 -4.25
C THR A 161 12.61 -10.00 -2.78
N SER A 162 11.45 -10.31 -2.21
CA SER A 162 11.25 -10.44 -0.77
C SER A 162 11.69 -11.77 -0.17
N ASN A 163 12.02 -12.76 -1.02
CA ASN A 163 12.19 -14.17 -0.66
C ASN A 163 11.00 -14.74 0.11
N PHE A 164 9.83 -14.12 -0.03
CA PHE A 164 8.61 -14.37 0.72
C PHE A 164 8.91 -14.48 2.22
N SER A 165 9.35 -13.39 2.87
CA SER A 165 9.60 -13.35 4.32
C SER A 165 10.61 -14.40 4.82
N GLY A 166 11.59 -14.76 3.98
CA GLY A 166 12.64 -15.71 4.33
C GLY A 166 12.29 -17.18 4.10
N PHE A 167 11.09 -17.51 3.62
CA PHE A 167 10.69 -18.91 3.33
C PHE A 167 11.50 -19.59 2.20
N GLY A 168 12.52 -18.93 1.65
CA GLY A 168 13.44 -19.51 0.67
C GLY A 168 12.81 -19.82 -0.67
N LEU A 169 11.62 -19.27 -0.95
CA LEU A 169 10.90 -19.52 -2.20
C LEU A 169 11.63 -18.81 -3.35
N LYS A 170 12.32 -19.59 -4.19
CA LYS A 170 13.06 -19.12 -5.37
C LYS A 170 12.22 -18.26 -6.33
N ARG A 171 10.89 -18.40 -6.31
CA ARG A 171 9.93 -17.60 -7.11
C ARG A 171 9.75 -16.16 -6.64
N PHE A 172 10.28 -15.81 -5.47
CA PHE A 172 10.25 -14.46 -4.89
C PHE A 172 11.67 -13.94 -4.60
N ASN A 173 12.66 -14.50 -5.29
CA ASN A 173 14.06 -14.08 -5.26
C ASN A 173 14.54 -13.58 -6.64
N ALA A 174 13.86 -12.58 -7.16
CA ALA A 174 14.17 -11.98 -8.45
C ALA A 174 15.48 -11.18 -8.35
N PRO A 175 16.45 -11.39 -9.26
CA PRO A 175 17.72 -10.68 -9.26
C PRO A 175 17.57 -9.28 -9.89
N PHE A 176 16.75 -8.42 -9.29
CA PHE A 176 16.61 -7.04 -9.73
C PHE A 176 17.92 -6.26 -9.54
N SER A 177 18.27 -5.44 -10.53
CA SER A 177 19.41 -4.54 -10.41
C SER A 177 19.19 -3.48 -9.32
N LYS A 178 20.27 -2.95 -8.73
CA LYS A 178 20.20 -1.86 -7.73
C LYS A 178 19.35 -0.68 -8.23
N LYS A 179 19.58 -0.24 -9.47
CA LYS A 179 18.82 0.85 -10.11
C LYS A 179 17.33 0.53 -10.22
N SER A 180 16.97 -0.72 -10.44
CA SER A 180 15.58 -1.15 -10.55
C SER A 180 14.87 -1.11 -9.19
N LYS A 181 15.55 -1.52 -8.12
CA LYS A 181 15.02 -1.42 -6.75
C LYS A 181 14.81 0.04 -6.34
N GLU A 182 15.76 0.91 -6.70
CA GLU A 182 15.65 2.36 -6.53
C GLU A 182 14.46 2.94 -7.31
N LEU A 183 14.27 2.53 -8.57
CA LEU A 183 13.11 2.95 -9.37
C LEU A 183 11.79 2.45 -8.77
N ILE A 184 11.73 1.24 -8.22
CA ILE A 184 10.53 0.76 -7.50
C ILE A 184 10.23 1.69 -6.31
N LEU A 185 11.24 2.07 -5.53
CA LEU A 185 11.06 2.98 -4.39
C LEU A 185 10.56 4.36 -4.82
N TYR A 186 11.16 4.96 -5.86
CA TYR A 186 10.67 6.22 -6.42
C TYR A 186 9.25 6.09 -6.98
N GLY A 187 8.95 4.96 -7.62
CA GLY A 187 7.61 4.64 -8.12
C GLY A 187 6.57 4.61 -7.02
N CYS A 188 6.86 3.94 -5.89
CA CYS A 188 6.00 3.98 -4.69
C CYS A 188 5.78 5.40 -4.18
N LEU A 189 6.84 6.21 -4.11
CA LEU A 189 6.75 7.59 -3.64
C LEU A 189 5.86 8.44 -4.56
N VAL A 190 6.12 8.40 -5.87
CA VAL A 190 5.32 9.12 -6.87
C VAL A 190 3.87 8.64 -6.86
N GLY A 191 3.64 7.33 -6.74
CA GLY A 191 2.32 6.74 -6.58
C GLY A 191 1.55 7.36 -5.42
N SER A 192 2.16 7.44 -4.22
CA SER A 192 1.52 8.10 -3.07
C SER A 192 1.20 9.58 -3.30
N PHE A 193 2.04 10.32 -4.03
CA PHE A 193 1.73 11.73 -4.34
C PHE A 193 0.61 11.89 -5.38
N VAL A 194 0.51 10.97 -6.35
CA VAL A 194 -0.44 11.06 -7.46
C VAL A 194 -1.79 10.41 -7.13
N GLU A 195 -1.81 9.42 -6.26
CA GLU A 195 -2.98 8.63 -5.86
C GLU A 195 -3.46 9.02 -4.47
N ASP A 196 -2.66 8.73 -3.44
CA ASP A 196 -3.08 8.84 -2.04
C ASP A 196 -3.45 10.29 -1.68
N LEU A 197 -2.64 11.28 -2.07
CA LEU A 197 -2.89 12.68 -1.72
C LEU A 197 -4.16 13.27 -2.39
N PRO A 198 -4.37 13.14 -3.71
CA PRO A 198 -5.62 13.60 -4.33
C PRO A 198 -6.85 12.85 -3.83
N GLN A 199 -6.77 11.53 -3.64
CA GLN A 199 -7.88 10.76 -3.07
C GLN A 199 -8.22 11.21 -1.64
N PHE A 200 -7.20 11.45 -0.81
CA PHE A 200 -7.37 12.03 0.53
C PHE A 200 -8.06 13.40 0.50
N ALA A 201 -7.64 14.28 -0.42
CA ALA A 201 -8.27 15.60 -0.59
C ALA A 201 -9.74 15.46 -1.00
N ILE A 202 -10.07 14.56 -1.92
CA ILE A 202 -11.45 14.29 -2.35
C ILE A 202 -12.30 13.77 -1.18
N GLN A 203 -11.76 12.90 -0.34
CA GLN A 203 -12.45 12.37 0.84
C GLN A 203 -12.76 13.46 1.88
N ILE A 204 -11.84 14.42 2.09
CA ILE A 204 -12.10 15.59 2.94
C ILE A 204 -13.26 16.41 2.38
N ILE A 205 -13.26 16.70 1.07
CA ILE A 205 -14.33 17.47 0.43
C ILE A 205 -15.67 16.72 0.50
N TYR A 206 -15.67 15.40 0.31
CA TYR A 206 -16.86 14.55 0.46
C TYR A 206 -17.44 14.65 1.88
N LYS A 207 -16.58 14.55 2.91
CA LYS A 207 -16.98 14.70 4.31
C LYS A 207 -17.59 16.07 4.59
N MET A 208 -16.97 17.14 4.07
CA MET A 208 -17.47 18.50 4.25
C MET A 208 -18.85 18.70 3.60
N LYS A 209 -19.11 18.07 2.45
CA LYS A 209 -20.38 18.19 1.72
C LYS A 209 -21.53 17.39 2.34
N THR A 210 -21.26 16.15 2.79
CA THR A 210 -22.32 15.23 3.24
C THR A 210 -22.59 15.29 4.74
N GLY A 211 -21.65 15.79 5.55
CA GLY A 211 -21.78 15.83 7.01
C GLY A 211 -21.86 14.45 7.70
N GLU A 212 -21.80 13.36 6.94
CA GLU A 212 -21.91 11.99 7.42
C GLU A 212 -20.56 11.28 7.35
N ILE A 213 -20.11 10.73 8.48
CA ILE A 213 -18.96 9.82 8.51
C ILE A 213 -19.45 8.44 8.10
N LYS A 214 -19.40 8.15 6.79
CA LYS A 214 -19.60 6.79 6.31
C LYS A 214 -18.32 5.98 6.54
N LEU A 215 -18.50 4.72 6.93
CA LEU A 215 -17.41 3.80 7.25
C LEU A 215 -16.34 3.74 6.16
N VAL A 216 -16.75 3.76 4.89
CA VAL A 216 -15.84 3.65 3.74
C VAL A 216 -14.89 4.86 3.62
N PRO A 217 -15.35 6.12 3.52
CA PRO A 217 -14.46 7.29 3.57
C PRO A 217 -13.57 7.36 4.81
N PHE A 218 -14.04 6.87 5.96
CA PHE A 218 -13.24 6.82 7.19
C PHE A 218 -12.09 5.82 7.09
N LEU A 219 -12.36 4.59 6.64
CA LEU A 219 -11.32 3.57 6.49
C LEU A 219 -10.26 3.98 5.47
N LEU A 220 -10.66 4.60 4.36
CA LEU A 220 -9.73 5.14 3.35
C LEU A 220 -8.81 6.24 3.90
N LEU A 221 -9.34 7.12 4.75
CA LEU A 221 -8.56 8.16 5.38
C LEU A 221 -7.39 7.55 6.17
N VAL A 222 -7.66 6.43 6.86
CA VAL A 222 -6.63 5.81 7.68
C VAL A 222 -5.66 4.94 6.87
N THR A 223 -6.12 4.21 5.84
CA THR A 223 -5.21 3.46 4.96
C THR A 223 -4.24 4.39 4.24
N SER A 224 -4.74 5.51 3.72
CA SER A 224 -3.93 6.55 3.06
C SER A 224 -2.90 7.16 4.02
N SER A 225 -3.29 7.43 5.27
CA SER A 225 -2.39 7.97 6.29
C SER A 225 -1.27 6.99 6.67
N ILE A 226 -1.58 5.70 6.78
CA ILE A 226 -0.59 4.65 7.06
C ILE A 226 0.37 4.50 5.87
N LYS A 227 -0.15 4.47 4.63
CA LYS A 227 0.66 4.37 3.41
C LYS A 227 1.65 5.53 3.29
N LEU A 228 1.22 6.77 3.51
CA LEU A 228 2.09 7.94 3.53
C LEU A 228 3.18 7.85 4.61
N LEU A 229 2.84 7.44 5.84
CA LEU A 229 3.81 7.28 6.92
C LEU A 229 4.84 6.18 6.61
N VAL A 230 4.39 5.06 6.05
CA VAL A 230 5.26 3.97 5.60
C VAL A 230 6.17 4.46 4.47
N GLY A 231 5.64 5.16 3.47
CA GLY A 231 6.41 5.75 2.37
C GLY A 231 7.50 6.71 2.87
N ILE A 232 7.18 7.61 3.79
CA ILE A 232 8.15 8.53 4.41
C ILE A 232 9.22 7.77 5.21
N CYS A 233 8.83 6.76 6.00
CA CYS A 233 9.78 5.94 6.76
C CYS A 233 10.74 5.17 5.85
N TYR A 234 10.23 4.55 4.78
CA TYR A 234 11.06 3.83 3.80
C TYR A 234 11.98 4.78 3.04
N PHE A 235 11.51 5.96 2.64
CA PHE A 235 12.32 6.97 1.97
C PHE A 235 13.45 7.48 2.87
N ASN A 236 13.16 7.78 4.13
CA ASN A 236 14.18 8.21 5.09
C ASN A 236 15.22 7.12 5.37
N LYS A 237 14.80 5.84 5.45
CA LYS A 237 15.71 4.71 5.63
C LYS A 237 16.58 4.46 4.39
N CYS A 238 16.09 4.76 3.20
CA CYS A 238 16.88 4.68 1.96
C CYS A 238 17.86 5.86 1.86
N SER A 239 17.43 7.06 2.25
CA SER A 239 18.26 8.28 2.25
C SER A 239 19.41 8.22 3.27
N THR A 240 19.26 7.49 4.38
CA THR A 240 20.34 7.28 5.36
C THR A 240 21.34 6.19 4.95
N LEU A 241 21.02 5.37 3.95
CA LEU A 241 21.96 4.38 3.38
C LEU A 241 22.87 4.98 2.29
N ASP A 242 22.60 6.22 1.86
CA ASP A 242 23.44 7.01 0.94
C ASP A 242 24.47 7.90 1.67
N GLY A 243 24.74 7.63 2.95
CA GLY A 243 25.94 8.15 3.63
C GLY A 243 27.22 7.52 3.08
N PRO A 244 28.37 8.21 3.08
CA PRO A 244 29.63 7.68 2.56
C PRO A 244 30.20 6.66 3.56
N THR A 245 29.62 5.47 3.64
CA THR A 245 30.17 4.36 4.42
C THR A 245 30.68 3.28 3.49
N ASN A 246 31.98 3.07 3.65
CA ASN A 246 32.91 2.20 2.94
C ASN A 246 32.31 0.89 2.38
N TYR A 247 32.57 0.69 1.10
CA TYR A 247 32.08 -0.39 0.24
C TYR A 247 32.86 -1.71 0.40
N GLN A 248 33.23 -2.11 1.62
CA GLN A 248 34.11 -3.27 1.85
C GLN A 248 33.54 -4.39 2.73
N ASP A 249 32.44 -4.21 3.46
CA ASP A 249 31.96 -5.26 4.37
C ASP A 249 30.73 -6.01 3.81
N ILE A 250 30.88 -6.59 2.62
CA ILE A 250 29.94 -7.59 2.07
C ILE A 250 30.76 -8.79 1.57
N ILE A 251 31.02 -9.75 2.46
CA ILE A 251 31.10 -11.18 2.15
C ILE A 251 29.92 -11.81 2.84
#